data_AF-A0A964BTU7-F1
#
_entry.id   AF-A0A964BTU7-F1
#
_cell.length_a   1.000
_cell.length_b   1.000
_cell.length_c   1.000
_cell.angle_alpha   90.00
_cell.angle_beta   90.00
_cell.angle_gamma   90.00
#
_symmetry.space_group_name_H-M   'P 1'
#
loop_
_entity.id
_entity.type
_entity.pdbx_description
1 polymer ?
#
loop_
_entity_poly.entity_id
_entity_poly.type
_entity_poly.pdbx_seq_one_letter_code
_entity_poly.pdbx_strand_id
1 'polypeptide(L)'
;MKVNWSKDYQREFVCPHCKTKGLNLNGNSTNKNRRLFRCPQCRKVTSNKIKLKFPNARTGINWNRDYKIGEFVCPNSDCNSRDIRLHNQPHGKQRFRCNVCGTETFDFIKITPKNLSQYAHKRPIKPFSFQDNQWDIRAIKPPANEQEQILIANFETVERGWFRKLVKHYIYHLCQLDKSISTLTHHLSNLRIFSQYLAKKKIYGINLIDRSLILDFLTWDKTGISGTRARLSTLRNFFEIGNIKNWFVVDPHLIRDDDFPKSKVSNPDPLPDSVREQIESIKPLKDYRSSTLKSIFIL
;
A
#
# COMPACT_ATOMS: atom_id res chain seq x y z
N MET A 1 11.54 9.12 -3.44
CA MET A 1 11.09 8.92 -4.83
C MET A 1 10.66 10.27 -5.42
N LYS A 2 11.18 10.68 -6.58
CA LYS A 2 10.90 11.99 -7.21
C LYS A 2 9.97 11.76 -8.41
N VAL A 3 8.77 12.36 -8.39
CA VAL A 3 7.77 12.24 -9.48
C VAL A 3 8.33 12.85 -10.76
N ASN A 4 8.31 12.08 -11.85
CA ASN A 4 8.67 12.58 -13.16
C ASN A 4 7.43 13.17 -13.83
N TRP A 5 7.15 14.43 -13.53
CA TRP A 5 5.95 15.11 -13.98
C TRP A 5 5.74 15.11 -15.50
N SER A 6 6.80 15.07 -16.33
CA SER A 6 6.61 15.01 -17.78
C SER A 6 6.17 13.63 -18.28
N LYS A 7 6.51 12.56 -17.55
CA LYS A 7 6.13 11.18 -17.91
C LYS A 7 4.87 10.71 -17.18
N ASP A 8 4.74 11.10 -15.92
CA ASP A 8 3.74 10.54 -15.00
C ASP A 8 2.40 11.30 -15.02
N TYR A 9 2.39 12.54 -15.52
CA TYR A 9 1.19 13.37 -15.53
C TYR A 9 0.28 13.04 -16.72
N GLN A 10 -0.94 12.59 -16.43
CA GLN A 10 -1.94 12.13 -17.40
C GLN A 10 -3.08 13.16 -17.57
N ARG A 11 -2.79 14.45 -17.34
CA ARG A 11 -3.77 15.55 -17.41
C ARG A 11 -4.96 15.37 -16.45
N GLU A 12 -4.77 14.67 -15.33
CA GLU A 12 -5.86 14.36 -14.38
C GLU A 12 -6.40 15.56 -13.60
N PHE A 13 -5.78 16.75 -13.67
CA PHE A 13 -6.22 17.91 -12.91
C PHE A 13 -7.39 18.66 -13.55
N VAL A 14 -8.26 19.16 -12.68
CA VAL A 14 -9.43 19.98 -13.03
C VAL A 14 -9.12 21.46 -12.79
N CYS A 15 -9.50 22.31 -13.73
CA CYS A 15 -9.38 23.75 -13.58
C CYS A 15 -10.23 24.24 -12.41
N PRO A 16 -9.66 24.96 -11.42
CA PRO A 16 -10.44 25.50 -10.31
C PRO A 16 -11.40 26.62 -10.74
N HIS A 17 -11.16 27.25 -11.89
CA HIS A 17 -11.94 28.40 -12.35
C HIS A 17 -13.14 28.02 -13.22
N CYS A 18 -12.98 27.05 -14.13
CA CYS A 18 -14.02 26.67 -15.09
C CYS A 18 -14.39 25.18 -15.02
N LYS A 19 -13.86 24.45 -14.02
CA LYS A 19 -14.14 23.03 -13.78
C LYS A 19 -13.81 22.07 -14.94
N THR A 20 -13.14 22.54 -16.00
CA THR A 20 -12.69 21.69 -17.10
C THR A 20 -11.54 20.79 -16.64
N LYS A 21 -11.66 19.49 -16.89
CA LYS A 21 -10.57 18.51 -16.71
C LYS A 21 -9.47 18.75 -17.75
N GLY A 22 -8.27 18.20 -17.52
CA GLY A 22 -7.24 18.19 -18.54
C GLY A 22 -6.25 19.36 -18.50
N LEU A 23 -5.83 19.83 -17.31
CA LEU A 23 -4.83 20.90 -17.28
C LEU A 23 -3.52 20.47 -17.98
N ASN A 24 -2.82 21.43 -18.61
CA ASN A 24 -1.53 21.20 -19.26
C ASN A 24 -0.37 21.62 -18.35
N LEU A 25 0.75 20.91 -18.39
CA LEU A 25 1.98 21.36 -17.72
C LEU A 25 2.49 22.65 -18.37
N ASN A 26 2.76 23.66 -17.54
CA ASN A 26 3.18 25.00 -17.97
C ASN A 26 4.54 25.39 -17.34
N GLY A 27 5.44 24.41 -17.22
CA GLY A 27 6.79 24.62 -16.70
C GLY A 27 6.90 24.79 -15.18
N ASN A 28 8.00 25.42 -14.77
CA ASN A 28 8.29 25.76 -13.38
C ASN A 28 8.00 27.23 -13.12
N SER A 29 7.47 27.54 -11.94
CA SER A 29 7.49 28.90 -11.42
C SER A 29 8.93 29.33 -11.14
N THR A 30 9.22 30.61 -11.34
CA THR A 30 10.46 31.30 -10.93
C THR A 30 10.85 31.02 -9.48
N ASN A 31 9.87 30.75 -8.61
CA ASN A 31 10.09 30.18 -7.29
C ASN A 31 10.31 28.65 -7.39
N LYS A 32 11.58 28.23 -7.34
CA LYS A 32 12.22 26.92 -7.66
C LYS A 32 11.61 25.59 -7.17
N ASN A 33 10.35 25.53 -6.74
CA ASN A 33 9.71 24.27 -6.33
C ASN A 33 8.21 24.19 -6.68
N ARG A 34 7.70 25.04 -7.58
CA ARG A 34 6.30 25.01 -8.00
C ARG A 34 6.16 24.65 -9.48
N ARG A 35 5.34 23.65 -9.77
CA ARG A 35 4.89 23.34 -11.14
C ARG A 35 3.69 24.19 -11.46
N LEU A 36 3.66 24.74 -12.66
CA LEU A 36 2.53 25.49 -13.16
C LEU A 36 1.70 24.59 -14.06
N PHE A 37 0.39 24.77 -14.02
CA PHE A 37 -0.58 24.11 -14.87
C PHE A 37 -1.43 25.15 -15.57
N ARG A 38 -1.66 25.00 -16.86
CA ARG A 38 -2.48 25.92 -17.66
C ARG A 38 -3.75 25.23 -18.10
N CYS A 39 -4.89 25.87 -17.90
CA CYS A 39 -6.15 25.35 -18.40
C CYS A 39 -6.23 25.48 -19.93
N PRO A 40 -6.59 24.41 -20.68
CA PRO A 40 -6.76 24.52 -22.12
C PRO A 40 -7.97 25.40 -22.50
N GLN A 41 -9.01 25.44 -21.65
CA GLN A 41 -10.23 26.19 -21.90
C GLN A 41 -10.10 27.66 -21.48
N CYS A 42 -10.05 27.94 -20.17
CA CYS A 42 -10.02 29.33 -19.69
C CYS A 42 -8.64 29.99 -19.70
N ARG A 43 -7.59 29.26 -20.14
CA ARG A 43 -6.18 29.70 -20.21
C ARG A 43 -5.53 30.15 -18.89
N LYS A 44 -6.27 30.15 -17.78
CA LYS A 44 -5.76 30.51 -16.44
C LYS A 44 -4.71 29.50 -15.99
N VAL A 45 -3.67 30.04 -15.33
CA VAL A 45 -2.57 29.26 -14.78
C VAL A 45 -2.81 29.02 -13.29
N THR A 46 -2.70 27.77 -12.86
CA THR A 46 -2.71 27.37 -11.45
C THR A 46 -1.37 26.71 -11.11
N SER A 47 -1.06 26.59 -9.82
CA SER A 47 0.19 25.96 -9.36
C SER A 47 -0.10 24.61 -8.70
N ASN A 48 0.92 23.76 -8.58
CA ASN A 48 0.90 22.51 -7.81
C ASN A 48 0.76 22.70 -6.28
N LYS A 49 0.32 23.87 -5.85
CA LYS A 49 -0.07 24.19 -4.49
C LYS A 49 -1.54 24.59 -4.53
N ILE A 50 -2.36 23.84 -3.81
CA ILE A 50 -3.75 24.22 -3.56
C ILE A 50 -3.74 25.08 -2.29
N LYS A 51 -4.22 26.32 -2.40
CA LYS A 51 -4.55 27.12 -1.22
C LYS A 51 -5.85 26.58 -0.66
N LEU A 52 -5.83 26.13 0.59
CA LEU A 52 -7.05 25.76 1.28
C LEU A 52 -7.77 27.05 1.70
N LYS A 53 -9.06 27.14 1.38
CA LYS A 53 -9.91 28.23 1.84
C LYS A 53 -10.80 27.66 2.94
N PHE A 54 -10.70 28.23 4.14
CA PHE A 54 -11.61 27.90 5.23
C PHE A 54 -12.62 29.03 5.39
N PRO A 55 -13.91 28.73 5.58
CA PRO A 55 -14.88 29.74 5.98
C PRO A 55 -14.45 30.31 7.34
N ASN A 56 -14.49 31.63 7.48
CA ASN A 56 -14.08 32.32 8.71
C ASN A 56 -14.90 31.83 9.93
N ALA A 57 -14.28 31.90 11.10
CA ALA A 57 -14.57 31.22 12.38
C ALA A 57 -15.92 31.48 13.09
N ARG A 58 -17.05 31.61 12.38
CA ARG A 58 -18.39 31.76 13.00
C ARG A 58 -19.18 30.45 13.13
N THR A 59 -18.58 29.30 12.86
CA THR A 59 -19.29 28.02 12.85
C THR A 59 -19.36 27.32 14.22
N GLY A 60 -18.70 27.84 15.26
CA GLY A 60 -18.61 27.17 16.57
C GLY A 60 -17.76 25.89 16.58
N ILE A 61 -17.16 25.52 15.44
CA ILE A 61 -16.33 24.31 15.28
C ILE A 61 -14.92 24.62 15.78
N ASN A 62 -14.40 23.83 16.73
CA ASN A 62 -12.97 23.88 17.06
C ASN A 62 -12.19 23.10 16.01
N TRP A 63 -11.71 23.79 14.97
CA TRP A 63 -10.98 23.19 13.84
C TRP A 63 -9.69 22.45 14.21
N ASN A 64 -9.18 22.63 15.43
CA ASN A 64 -8.01 21.92 15.92
C ASN A 64 -8.38 20.55 16.53
N ARG A 65 -9.62 20.36 16.95
CA ARG A 65 -10.09 19.15 17.67
C ARG A 65 -11.23 18.42 16.97
N ASP A 66 -12.14 19.16 16.35
CA ASP A 66 -13.43 18.62 15.94
C ASP A 66 -13.49 18.40 14.42
N TYR A 67 -12.50 18.90 13.66
CA TYR A 67 -12.49 18.80 12.20
C TYR A 67 -11.16 18.29 11.64
N LYS A 68 -11.23 17.15 10.95
CA LYS A 68 -10.12 16.63 10.14
C LYS A 68 -10.17 17.28 8.78
N ILE A 69 -9.02 17.70 8.27
CA ILE A 69 -8.96 18.37 6.98
C ILE A 69 -9.12 17.32 5.89
N GLY A 70 -10.34 17.20 5.36
CA GLY A 70 -10.68 16.24 4.31
C GLY A 70 -10.09 14.85 4.56
N GLU A 71 -9.48 14.28 3.52
CA GLU A 71 -8.83 12.97 3.54
C GLU A 71 -7.29 13.07 3.46
N PHE A 72 -6.70 14.21 3.86
CA PHE A 72 -5.26 14.44 3.70
C PHE A 72 -4.41 13.50 4.58
N VAL A 73 -3.33 12.96 4.00
CA VAL A 73 -2.39 12.02 4.66
C VAL A 73 -1.17 12.76 5.24
N CYS A 74 -0.71 12.38 6.44
CA CYS A 74 0.48 12.94 7.11
C CYS A 74 1.61 13.06 6.07
N PRO A 75 2.26 14.22 5.95
CA PRO A 75 3.32 14.43 4.95
C PRO A 75 4.61 13.67 5.28
N ASN A 76 4.73 13.16 6.51
CA ASN A 76 5.83 12.30 6.93
C ASN A 76 5.77 10.98 6.15
N SER A 77 6.91 10.52 5.63
CA SER A 77 6.98 9.26 4.87
C SER A 77 6.59 8.06 5.70
N ASP A 78 6.87 8.12 7.00
CA ASP A 78 6.80 7.00 7.93
C ASP A 78 5.46 7.01 8.69
N CYS A 79 4.62 8.02 8.46
CA CYS A 79 3.28 8.11 8.98
C CYS A 79 2.25 8.24 7.86
N ASN A 80 1.32 7.29 7.80
CA ASN A 80 0.22 7.28 6.85
C ASN A 80 -1.12 7.69 7.48
N SER A 81 -1.08 8.34 8.65
CA SER A 81 -2.31 8.82 9.31
C SER A 81 -3.02 9.86 8.46
N ARG A 82 -4.36 9.81 8.44
CA ARG A 82 -5.22 10.82 7.82
C ARG A 82 -5.77 11.84 8.82
N ASP A 83 -5.32 11.78 10.07
CA ASP A 83 -5.76 12.70 11.10
C ASP A 83 -4.91 13.97 11.07
N ILE A 84 -5.09 14.79 10.03
CA ILE A 84 -4.49 16.12 9.92
C ILE A 84 -5.52 17.17 10.31
N ARG A 85 -5.13 18.05 11.21
CA ARG A 85 -5.99 19.11 11.75
C ARG A 85 -5.32 20.45 11.62
N LEU A 86 -6.12 21.51 11.70
CA LEU A 86 -5.59 22.85 11.88
C LEU A 86 -4.84 22.89 13.23
N HIS A 87 -3.68 23.55 13.25
CA HIS A 87 -2.90 23.71 14.47
C HIS A 87 -2.92 25.17 14.92
N ASN A 88 -2.46 26.08 14.06
CA ASN A 88 -2.48 27.51 14.32
C ASN A 88 -2.47 28.30 13.00
N GLN A 89 -2.60 29.63 13.08
CA GLN A 89 -2.59 30.52 11.92
C GLN A 89 -1.65 31.73 12.09
N PRO A 90 -0.34 31.52 12.32
CA PRO A 90 0.60 32.62 12.51
C PRO A 90 0.72 33.48 11.23
N HIS A 91 0.60 34.79 11.38
CA HIS A 91 0.73 35.77 10.30
C HIS A 91 -0.16 35.48 9.08
N GLY A 92 -1.40 35.05 9.33
CA GLY A 92 -2.36 34.72 8.28
C GLY A 92 -2.02 33.45 7.51
N LYS A 93 -1.03 32.67 7.97
CA LYS A 93 -0.69 31.38 7.40
C LYS A 93 -1.17 30.23 8.26
N GLN A 94 -2.07 29.41 7.74
CA GLN A 94 -2.57 28.22 8.39
C GLN A 94 -1.45 27.17 8.46
N ARG A 95 -1.25 26.62 9.65
CA ARG A 95 -0.44 25.43 9.89
C ARG A 95 -1.36 24.28 10.23
N PHE A 96 -0.98 23.12 9.72
CA PHE A 96 -1.66 21.87 9.92
C PHE A 96 -0.72 20.91 10.60
N ARG A 97 -1.24 20.11 11.52
CA ARG A 97 -0.48 19.13 12.27
C ARG A 97 -1.17 17.78 12.17
N CYS A 98 -0.41 16.74 11.91
CA CYS A 98 -0.93 15.39 12.06
C CYS A 98 -0.99 15.03 13.55
N ASN A 99 -2.15 14.55 13.97
CA ASN A 99 -2.43 14.21 15.35
C ASN A 99 -1.76 12.89 15.82
N VAL A 100 -1.17 12.13 14.89
CA VAL A 100 -0.47 10.86 15.18
C VAL A 100 1.05 11.05 15.20
N CYS A 101 1.62 11.55 14.09
CA CYS A 101 3.08 11.71 13.93
C CYS A 101 3.58 13.06 14.47
N GLY A 102 2.68 14.00 14.79
CA GLY A 102 3.03 15.37 15.18
C GLY A 102 3.61 16.22 14.06
N THR A 103 3.83 15.68 12.86
CA THR A 103 4.45 16.39 11.73
C THR A 103 3.57 17.53 11.26
N GLU A 104 4.19 18.70 11.05
CA GLU A 104 3.52 19.93 10.63
C GLU A 104 3.68 20.23 9.13
N THR A 105 2.69 20.92 8.57
CA THR A 105 2.72 21.49 7.22
C THR A 105 1.96 22.81 7.17
N PHE A 106 2.13 23.59 6.11
CA PHE A 106 1.57 24.95 6.00
C PHE A 106 0.43 24.99 4.96
N ASP A 107 -0.25 26.14 4.88
CA ASP A 107 -1.27 26.67 3.93
C ASP A 107 -1.35 26.14 2.49
N PHE A 108 -0.31 25.46 2.06
CA PHE A 108 -0.22 24.82 0.78
C PHE A 108 0.20 23.37 1.01
N ILE A 109 -0.67 22.44 0.67
CA ILE A 109 -0.28 21.03 0.62
C ILE A 109 0.40 20.81 -0.74
N LYS A 110 1.64 20.28 -0.70
CA LYS A 110 2.34 19.87 -1.90
C LYS A 110 1.56 18.71 -2.53
N ILE A 111 1.24 18.83 -3.81
CA ILE A 111 0.65 17.71 -4.56
C ILE A 111 1.71 16.61 -4.70
N THR A 112 1.63 15.61 -3.83
CA THR A 112 2.44 14.38 -3.85
C THR A 112 1.62 13.24 -4.44
N PRO A 113 2.22 12.13 -4.93
CA PRO A 113 1.47 10.96 -5.40
C PRO A 113 0.46 10.43 -4.39
N LYS A 114 0.78 10.53 -3.08
CA LYS A 114 -0.11 10.16 -1.97
C LYS A 114 -1.33 11.10 -1.87
N ASN A 115 -1.17 12.40 -2.11
CA ASN A 115 -2.26 13.39 -2.09
C ASN A 115 -2.99 13.52 -3.44
N LEU A 116 -2.45 12.91 -4.50
CA LEU A 116 -3.02 12.90 -5.86
C LEU A 116 -4.20 11.94 -5.99
N SER A 117 -4.23 10.86 -5.21
CA SER A 117 -5.31 9.86 -5.26
C SER A 117 -6.67 10.42 -4.83
N GLN A 118 -6.70 11.47 -4.00
CA GLN A 118 -7.96 12.04 -3.47
C GLN A 118 -8.67 13.00 -4.45
N TYR A 119 -7.96 13.55 -5.44
CA TYR A 119 -8.53 14.48 -6.43
C TYR A 119 -8.77 13.85 -7.81
N ALA A 120 -8.22 12.66 -8.04
CA ALA A 120 -8.58 11.86 -9.20
C ALA A 120 -9.83 11.04 -8.83
N HIS A 121 -11.02 11.49 -9.24
CA HIS A 121 -12.19 10.62 -9.31
C HIS A 121 -11.77 9.36 -10.09
N LYS A 122 -11.55 8.25 -9.38
CA LYS A 122 -11.00 6.97 -9.87
C LYS A 122 -9.78 7.15 -10.80
N ARG A 123 -8.56 6.91 -10.30
CA ARG A 123 -7.38 6.81 -11.18
C ARG A 123 -7.71 5.89 -12.36
N PRO A 124 -7.53 6.34 -13.61
CA PRO A 124 -7.77 5.50 -14.77
C PRO A 124 -6.97 4.22 -14.61
N ILE A 125 -7.66 3.09 -14.71
CA ILE A 125 -7.04 1.77 -14.63
C ILE A 125 -6.28 1.60 -15.95
N LYS A 126 -4.95 1.47 -15.86
CA LYS A 126 -4.15 1.14 -17.03
C LYS A 126 -4.53 -0.29 -17.47
N PRO A 127 -4.86 -0.52 -18.76
CA PRO A 127 -5.12 -1.87 -19.26
C PRO A 127 -3.93 -2.79 -18.94
N PHE A 128 -4.25 -4.03 -18.58
CA PHE A 128 -3.23 -5.01 -18.24
C PHE A 128 -2.41 -5.39 -19.48
N SER A 129 -1.08 -5.37 -19.32
CA SER A 129 -0.12 -5.88 -20.29
C SER A 129 0.93 -6.69 -19.52
N PHE A 130 1.06 -7.98 -19.83
CA PHE A 130 2.02 -8.86 -19.16
C PHE A 130 3.48 -8.42 -19.39
N GLN A 131 3.75 -7.77 -20.52
CA GLN A 131 5.10 -7.29 -20.85
C GLN A 131 5.53 -6.11 -19.98
N ASP A 132 4.58 -5.33 -19.48
CA ASP A 132 4.87 -4.15 -18.66
C ASP A 132 5.50 -4.53 -17.33
N ASN A 133 6.41 -3.70 -16.81
CA ASN A 133 7.00 -3.92 -15.48
C ASN A 133 6.19 -3.26 -14.36
N GLN A 134 5.08 -2.60 -14.67
CA GLN A 134 4.21 -2.00 -13.67
C GLN A 134 2.78 -2.40 -13.99
N TRP A 135 2.16 -3.16 -13.10
CA TRP A 135 0.78 -3.62 -13.24
C TRP A 135 -0.11 -2.92 -12.24
N ASP A 136 -1.23 -2.38 -12.72
CA ASP A 136 -2.35 -2.05 -11.84
C ASP A 136 -3.14 -3.33 -11.59
N ILE A 137 -3.10 -3.86 -10.37
CA ILE A 137 -3.73 -5.15 -10.06
C ILE A 137 -5.24 -5.13 -10.31
N ARG A 138 -5.86 -3.93 -10.23
CA ARG A 138 -7.28 -3.73 -10.53
C ARG A 138 -7.66 -4.09 -11.98
N ALA A 139 -6.68 -4.08 -12.89
CA ALA A 139 -6.87 -4.47 -14.28
C ALA A 139 -6.90 -6.00 -14.48
N ILE A 140 -6.44 -6.77 -13.49
CA ILE A 140 -6.38 -8.24 -13.52
C ILE A 140 -7.50 -8.82 -12.67
N LYS A 141 -7.68 -8.26 -11.46
CA LYS A 141 -8.69 -8.65 -10.49
C LYS A 141 -9.44 -7.37 -10.04
N PRO A 142 -10.75 -7.27 -10.27
CA PRO A 142 -11.55 -6.19 -9.71
C PRO A 142 -11.46 -6.19 -8.18
N PRO A 143 -11.38 -5.01 -7.52
CA PRO A 143 -11.26 -4.95 -6.07
C PRO A 143 -12.52 -5.49 -5.39
N ALA A 144 -12.35 -6.26 -4.32
CA ALA A 144 -13.47 -6.87 -3.60
C ALA A 144 -14.26 -5.84 -2.77
N ASN A 145 -13.63 -4.72 -2.39
CA ASN A 145 -14.27 -3.60 -1.71
C ASN A 145 -13.61 -2.26 -2.10
N GLU A 146 -14.31 -1.15 -1.86
CA GLU A 146 -13.80 0.19 -2.17
C GLU A 146 -12.60 0.62 -1.30
N GLN A 147 -12.34 -0.12 -0.20
CA GLN A 147 -11.25 0.14 0.73
C GLN A 147 -9.94 -0.56 0.36
N GLU A 148 -9.96 -1.50 -0.60
CA GLU A 148 -8.77 -2.18 -1.08
C GLU A 148 -7.79 -1.15 -1.64
N GLN A 149 -6.63 -1.05 -0.97
CA GLN A 149 -5.60 -0.08 -1.36
C GLN A 149 -5.14 -0.35 -2.79
N ILE A 150 -4.99 0.72 -3.57
CA ILE A 150 -4.48 0.64 -4.93
C ILE A 150 -3.06 0.07 -4.91
N LEU A 151 -2.89 -1.16 -5.39
CA LEU A 151 -1.58 -1.78 -5.57
C LEU A 151 -1.11 -1.65 -7.01
N ILE A 152 0.04 -1.01 -7.16
CA ILE A 152 0.85 -1.08 -8.37
C ILE A 152 1.95 -2.10 -8.12
N ALA A 153 1.84 -3.28 -8.75
CA ALA A 153 2.90 -4.28 -8.72
C ALA A 153 4.04 -3.83 -9.65
N ASN A 154 5.16 -3.43 -9.05
CA ASN A 154 6.35 -3.00 -9.79
C ASN A 154 7.41 -4.12 -9.85
N PHE A 155 7.78 -4.54 -11.05
CA PHE A 155 8.76 -5.59 -11.32
C PHE A 155 10.12 -5.03 -11.76
N GLU A 156 10.27 -3.70 -11.93
CA GLU A 156 11.54 -3.06 -12.33
C GLU A 156 12.66 -3.34 -11.34
N THR A 157 12.33 -3.42 -10.05
CA THR A 157 13.26 -3.71 -8.96
C THR A 157 13.55 -5.20 -8.78
N VAL A 158 12.87 -6.07 -9.54
CA VAL A 158 13.28 -7.48 -9.65
C VAL A 158 14.42 -7.51 -10.67
N GLU A 159 15.62 -7.65 -10.14
CA GLU A 159 16.87 -7.83 -10.86
C GLU A 159 16.89 -9.20 -11.59
N ARG A 160 17.60 -9.25 -12.72
CA ARG A 160 17.63 -10.38 -13.68
C ARG A 160 16.32 -10.59 -14.46
N GLY A 161 16.42 -10.52 -15.79
CA GLY A 161 15.26 -10.64 -16.69
C GLY A 161 14.55 -12.00 -16.61
N TRP A 162 15.31 -13.10 -16.50
CA TRP A 162 14.74 -14.45 -16.38
C TRP A 162 13.92 -14.60 -15.10
N PHE A 163 14.45 -14.14 -13.95
CA PHE A 163 13.76 -14.26 -12.66
C PHE A 163 12.54 -13.35 -12.61
N ARG A 164 12.65 -12.12 -13.16
CA ARG A 164 11.51 -11.22 -13.32
C ARG A 164 10.35 -11.86 -14.08
N LYS A 165 10.63 -12.60 -15.17
CA LYS A 165 9.60 -13.31 -15.94
C LYS A 165 8.88 -14.35 -15.08
N LEU A 166 9.62 -15.13 -14.29
CA LEU A 166 9.05 -16.13 -13.39
C LEU A 166 8.23 -15.50 -12.26
N VAL A 167 8.73 -14.43 -11.65
CA VAL A 167 8.00 -13.68 -10.62
C VAL A 167 6.70 -13.10 -11.19
N LYS A 168 6.71 -12.60 -12.44
CA LYS A 168 5.49 -12.15 -13.13
C LYS A 168 4.46 -13.27 -13.27
N HIS A 169 4.86 -14.46 -13.73
CA HIS A 169 3.96 -15.62 -13.82
C HIS A 169 3.37 -15.99 -12.45
N TYR A 170 4.21 -15.99 -11.41
CA TYR A 170 3.78 -16.29 -10.06
C TYR A 170 2.79 -15.27 -9.49
N ILE A 171 3.09 -13.97 -9.58
CA ILE A 171 2.18 -12.92 -9.10
C ILE A 171 0.88 -12.93 -9.90
N TYR A 172 0.94 -13.14 -11.22
CA TYR A 172 -0.24 -13.30 -12.05
C TYR A 172 -1.10 -14.48 -11.59
N HIS A 173 -0.49 -15.63 -11.30
CA HIS A 173 -1.19 -16.79 -10.76
C HIS A 173 -1.85 -16.51 -9.40
N LEU A 174 -1.16 -15.82 -8.48
CA LEU A 174 -1.76 -15.44 -7.20
C LEU A 174 -2.96 -14.49 -7.37
N CYS A 175 -2.93 -13.62 -8.39
CA CYS A 175 -4.10 -12.79 -8.74
C CYS A 175 -5.28 -13.66 -9.21
N GLN A 176 -5.03 -14.71 -10.00
CA GLN A 176 -6.06 -15.65 -10.45
C GLN A 176 -6.67 -16.48 -9.30
N LEU A 177 -5.89 -16.72 -8.24
CA LEU A 177 -6.36 -17.39 -7.01
C LEU A 177 -7.03 -16.44 -6.01
N ASP A 178 -7.38 -15.23 -6.44
CA ASP A 178 -8.08 -14.24 -5.65
C ASP A 178 -7.35 -13.83 -4.35
N LYS A 179 -6.01 -13.99 -4.28
CA LYS A 179 -5.25 -13.63 -3.07
C LYS A 179 -5.37 -12.14 -2.76
N SER A 180 -5.30 -11.82 -1.46
CA SER A 180 -5.41 -10.43 -1.00
C SER A 180 -4.26 -9.56 -1.54
N ILE A 181 -4.54 -8.27 -1.74
CA ILE A 181 -3.53 -7.29 -2.18
C ILE A 181 -2.32 -7.25 -1.23
N SER A 182 -2.56 -7.36 0.08
CA SER A 182 -1.51 -7.43 1.10
C SER A 182 -0.60 -8.64 0.89
N THR A 183 -1.18 -9.82 0.60
CA THR A 183 -0.44 -11.04 0.27
C THR A 183 0.42 -10.84 -0.98
N LEU A 184 -0.15 -10.31 -2.07
CA LEU A 184 0.59 -10.04 -3.31
C LEU A 184 1.79 -9.11 -3.08
N THR A 185 1.57 -8.03 -2.32
CA THR A 185 2.60 -7.04 -1.97
C THR A 185 3.72 -7.68 -1.15
N HIS A 186 3.35 -8.52 -0.18
CA HIS A 186 4.28 -9.22 0.68
C HIS A 186 5.16 -10.19 -0.12
N HIS A 187 4.54 -11.05 -0.94
CA HIS A 187 5.25 -12.02 -1.77
C HIS A 187 6.19 -11.33 -2.77
N LEU A 188 5.72 -10.28 -3.47
CA LEU A 188 6.54 -9.53 -4.41
C LEU A 188 7.74 -8.86 -3.72
N SER A 189 7.55 -8.34 -2.50
CA SER A 189 8.63 -7.70 -1.75
C SER A 189 9.72 -8.70 -1.34
N ASN A 190 9.32 -9.88 -0.86
CA ASN A 190 10.26 -10.94 -0.50
C ASN A 190 11.02 -11.48 -1.72
N LEU A 191 10.34 -11.66 -2.86
CA LEU A 191 10.97 -12.10 -4.12
C LEU A 191 11.94 -11.06 -4.69
N ARG A 192 11.67 -9.75 -4.53
CA ARG A 192 12.65 -8.70 -4.89
C ARG A 192 13.94 -8.81 -4.08
N ILE A 193 13.85 -9.10 -2.79
CA ILE A 193 15.03 -9.24 -1.93
C ILE A 193 15.86 -10.46 -2.37
N PHE A 194 15.20 -11.59 -2.65
CA PHE A 194 15.90 -12.76 -3.19
C PHE A 194 16.54 -12.47 -4.56
N SER A 195 15.86 -11.73 -5.42
CA SER A 195 16.38 -11.29 -6.71
C SER A 195 17.65 -10.43 -6.59
N GLN A 196 17.72 -9.50 -5.62
CA GLN A 196 18.93 -8.72 -5.32
C GLN A 196 20.09 -9.62 -4.88
N TYR A 197 19.80 -10.63 -4.06
CA TYR A 197 20.80 -11.61 -3.66
C TYR A 197 21.32 -12.43 -4.87
N LEU A 198 20.44 -12.94 -5.72
CA LEU A 198 20.81 -13.64 -6.95
C LEU A 198 21.68 -12.75 -7.85
N ALA A 199 21.37 -11.47 -7.93
CA ALA A 199 22.17 -10.53 -8.68
C ALA A 199 23.57 -10.34 -8.11
N LYS A 200 23.68 -10.16 -6.78
CA LYS A 200 24.95 -10.03 -6.06
C LYS A 200 25.83 -11.29 -6.19
N LYS A 201 25.23 -12.48 -6.12
CA LYS A 201 25.93 -13.77 -6.29
C LYS A 201 26.14 -14.17 -7.75
N LYS A 202 25.74 -13.30 -8.70
CA LYS A 202 25.88 -13.52 -10.15
C LYS A 202 25.25 -14.85 -10.61
N ILE A 203 24.06 -15.16 -10.10
CA ILE A 203 23.28 -16.33 -10.52
C ILE A 203 22.52 -16.00 -11.81
N TYR A 204 22.77 -16.78 -12.86
CA TYR A 204 22.27 -16.49 -14.22
C TYR A 204 21.07 -17.35 -14.65
N GLY A 205 20.67 -18.36 -13.86
CA GLY A 205 19.57 -19.25 -14.22
C GLY A 205 18.93 -19.92 -13.01
N ILE A 206 17.68 -20.35 -13.19
CA ILE A 206 16.89 -21.03 -12.15
C ILE A 206 17.49 -22.40 -11.78
N ASN A 207 18.13 -23.07 -12.74
CA ASN A 207 18.78 -24.37 -12.59
C ASN A 207 20.03 -24.33 -11.68
N LEU A 208 20.54 -23.13 -11.37
CA LEU A 208 21.65 -22.94 -10.44
C LEU A 208 21.18 -22.72 -9.00
N ILE A 209 19.86 -22.72 -8.77
CA ILE A 209 19.31 -22.63 -7.42
C ILE A 209 19.28 -24.02 -6.82
N ASP A 210 20.12 -24.20 -5.81
CA ASP A 210 20.15 -25.39 -4.97
C ASP A 210 19.89 -25.02 -3.50
N ARG A 211 19.85 -26.03 -2.64
CA ARG A 211 19.62 -25.83 -1.21
C ARG A 211 20.75 -25.03 -0.55
N SER A 212 21.99 -25.19 -1.01
CA SER A 212 23.14 -24.46 -0.47
C SER A 212 22.97 -22.95 -0.68
N LEU A 213 22.53 -22.55 -1.88
CA LEU A 213 22.25 -21.17 -2.22
C LEU A 213 21.11 -20.59 -1.37
N ILE A 214 20.07 -21.38 -1.08
CA ILE A 214 18.99 -20.94 -0.18
C ILE A 214 19.53 -20.69 1.23
N LEU A 215 20.35 -21.59 1.78
CA LEU A 215 20.95 -21.38 3.10
C LEU A 215 21.89 -20.17 3.13
N ASP A 216 22.73 -19.98 2.10
CA ASP A 216 23.58 -18.79 1.96
C ASP A 216 22.75 -17.50 1.81
N PHE A 217 21.58 -17.57 1.19
CA PHE A 217 20.64 -16.46 1.17
C PHE A 217 20.12 -16.11 2.57
N LEU A 218 19.79 -17.10 3.40
CA LEU A 218 19.31 -16.87 4.76
C LEU A 218 20.39 -16.26 5.67
N THR A 219 21.65 -16.63 5.48
CA THR A 219 22.77 -16.02 6.23
C THR A 219 23.10 -14.61 5.72
N TRP A 220 22.94 -14.38 4.41
CA TRP A 220 23.12 -13.07 3.80
C TRP A 220 22.05 -12.06 4.26
N ASP A 221 20.83 -12.53 4.44
CA ASP A 221 19.71 -11.71 4.82
C ASP A 221 19.62 -11.49 6.34
N LYS A 222 20.01 -10.29 6.79
CA LYS A 222 20.09 -9.92 8.21
C LYS A 222 18.76 -9.57 8.86
N THR A 223 17.67 -10.22 8.48
CA THR A 223 16.36 -9.95 9.12
C THR A 223 16.14 -10.80 10.35
N GLY A 224 15.26 -10.31 11.25
CA GLY A 224 14.84 -11.08 12.40
C GLY A 224 13.97 -12.28 12.03
N ILE A 225 13.71 -13.13 13.02
CA ILE A 225 12.97 -14.40 12.92
C ILE A 225 11.69 -14.30 12.05
N SER A 226 10.88 -13.26 12.27
CA SER A 226 9.64 -13.05 11.51
C SER A 226 9.90 -12.81 10.02
N GLY A 227 10.92 -12.00 9.70
CA GLY A 227 11.33 -11.72 8.32
C GLY A 227 11.90 -12.95 7.62
N THR A 228 12.71 -13.76 8.32
CA THR A 228 13.22 -15.03 7.81
C THR A 228 12.09 -15.98 7.45
N ARG A 229 11.11 -16.16 8.36
CA ARG A 229 9.93 -17.01 8.10
C ARG A 229 9.10 -16.55 6.93
N ALA A 230 8.81 -15.25 6.85
CA ALA A 230 8.07 -14.65 5.76
C ALA A 230 8.74 -14.92 4.40
N ARG A 231 10.07 -14.80 4.33
CA ARG A 231 10.84 -15.10 3.13
C ARG A 231 10.82 -16.58 2.77
N LEU A 232 11.09 -17.45 3.73
CA LEU A 232 11.06 -18.90 3.51
C LEU A 232 9.68 -19.37 3.05
N SER A 233 8.61 -18.88 3.68
CA SER A 233 7.24 -19.18 3.28
C SER A 233 6.97 -18.72 1.84
N THR A 234 7.40 -17.51 1.48
CA THR A 234 7.23 -16.99 0.11
C THR A 234 8.03 -17.80 -0.91
N LEU A 235 9.31 -18.09 -0.62
CA LEU A 235 10.20 -18.81 -1.53
C LEU A 235 9.74 -20.25 -1.72
N ARG A 236 9.39 -20.95 -0.63
CA ARG A 236 8.84 -22.30 -0.69
C ARG A 236 7.62 -22.32 -1.60
N ASN A 237 6.64 -21.44 -1.35
CA ASN A 237 5.43 -21.39 -2.15
C ASN A 237 5.70 -21.03 -3.63
N PHE A 238 6.66 -20.15 -3.90
CA PHE A 238 7.09 -19.81 -5.26
C PHE A 238 7.67 -21.02 -5.99
N PHE A 239 8.59 -21.76 -5.37
CA PHE A 239 9.23 -22.93 -6.00
C PHE A 239 8.25 -24.10 -6.15
N GLU A 240 7.42 -24.37 -5.15
CA GLU A 240 6.37 -25.39 -5.21
C GLU A 240 5.40 -25.13 -6.36
N ILE A 241 4.83 -23.92 -6.43
CA ILE A 241 3.87 -23.56 -7.48
C ILE A 241 4.55 -23.56 -8.85
N GLY A 242 5.79 -23.05 -8.95
CA GLY A 242 6.53 -23.04 -10.20
C GLY A 242 6.83 -24.43 -10.74
N ASN A 243 7.18 -25.38 -9.87
CA ASN A 243 7.32 -26.79 -10.22
C ASN A 243 5.98 -27.40 -10.63
N ILE A 244 4.91 -27.23 -9.83
CA ILE A 244 3.56 -27.76 -10.14
C ILE A 244 3.03 -27.23 -11.48
N LYS A 245 3.31 -25.97 -11.80
CA LYS A 245 2.88 -25.31 -13.05
C LYS A 245 3.86 -25.48 -14.20
N ASN A 246 4.95 -26.23 -14.02
CA ASN A 246 5.99 -26.46 -15.01
C ASN A 246 6.60 -25.16 -15.59
N TRP A 247 6.72 -24.11 -14.79
CA TRP A 247 7.42 -22.88 -15.20
C TRP A 247 8.94 -23.04 -15.17
N PHE A 248 9.42 -23.96 -14.33
CA PHE A 248 10.79 -24.39 -14.19
C PHE A 248 10.80 -25.74 -13.48
N VAL A 249 11.98 -26.35 -13.41
CA VAL A 249 12.22 -27.58 -12.65
C VAL A 249 13.39 -27.34 -11.71
N VAL A 250 13.13 -27.43 -10.41
CA VAL A 250 14.13 -27.37 -9.33
C VAL A 250 13.82 -28.45 -8.30
N ASP A 251 14.77 -28.76 -7.41
CA ASP A 251 14.55 -29.70 -6.31
C ASP A 251 13.32 -29.30 -5.48
N PRO A 252 12.29 -30.17 -5.33
CA PRO A 252 11.13 -29.89 -4.48
C PRO A 252 11.50 -29.63 -3.01
N HIS A 253 12.65 -30.13 -2.54
CA HIS A 253 13.09 -30.05 -1.15
C HIS A 253 14.12 -28.93 -0.90
N LEU A 254 14.11 -27.87 -1.71
CA LEU A 254 14.93 -26.67 -1.51
C LEU A 254 14.75 -26.04 -0.13
N ILE A 255 13.53 -26.06 0.42
CA ILE A 255 13.18 -25.47 1.72
C ILE A 255 12.42 -26.51 2.54
N ARG A 256 13.02 -26.93 3.65
CA ARG A 256 12.51 -27.93 4.60
C ARG A 256 11.90 -27.27 5.82
N ASP A 257 11.08 -28.02 6.56
CA ASP A 257 10.43 -27.49 7.76
C ASP A 257 11.46 -27.11 8.83
N ASP A 258 12.57 -27.85 8.89
CA ASP A 258 13.70 -27.57 9.77
C ASP A 258 14.43 -26.26 9.46
N ASP A 259 14.25 -25.70 8.25
CA ASP A 259 14.86 -24.41 7.88
C ASP A 259 14.11 -23.22 8.52
N PHE A 260 12.87 -23.43 8.98
CA PHE A 260 12.11 -22.37 9.63
C PHE A 260 12.63 -22.15 11.05
N PRO A 261 12.96 -20.90 11.43
CA PRO A 261 13.36 -20.60 12.80
C PRO A 261 12.27 -21.09 13.76
N LYS A 262 12.64 -21.76 14.86
CA LYS A 262 11.68 -22.20 15.88
C LYS A 262 11.13 -21.02 16.66
N SER A 263 9.83 -21.05 16.97
CA SER A 263 9.22 -19.98 17.78
C SER A 263 9.71 -20.17 19.20
N LYS A 264 10.14 -19.09 19.86
CA LYS A 264 10.06 -19.08 21.31
C LYS A 264 8.58 -19.08 21.65
N VAL A 265 8.07 -20.21 22.11
CA VAL A 265 6.74 -20.27 22.73
C VAL A 265 6.89 -19.45 24.00
N SER A 266 6.31 -18.25 24.04
CA SER A 266 6.10 -17.63 25.34
C SER A 266 5.03 -18.47 26.01
N ASN A 267 5.30 -18.94 27.23
CA ASN A 267 4.20 -19.40 28.05
C ASN A 267 3.27 -18.19 28.21
N PRO A 268 1.96 -18.35 28.01
CA PRO A 268 1.02 -17.30 28.36
C PRO A 268 1.22 -16.96 29.84
N ASP A 269 1.18 -15.67 30.16
CA ASP A 269 1.23 -15.25 31.56
C ASP A 269 0.07 -15.93 32.31
N PRO A 270 0.32 -16.48 33.52
CA PRO A 270 -0.74 -17.09 34.31
C PRO A 270 -1.83 -16.05 34.56
N LEU A 271 -3.08 -16.45 34.31
CA LEU A 271 -4.24 -15.61 34.61
C LEU A 271 -4.26 -15.29 36.11
N PRO A 272 -4.19 -14.00 36.51
CA PRO A 272 -4.33 -13.61 37.90
C PRO A 272 -5.69 -14.08 38.44
N ASP A 273 -5.72 -14.51 39.69
CA ASP A 273 -6.94 -15.07 40.29
C ASP A 273 -8.11 -14.07 40.26
N SER A 274 -7.84 -12.77 40.39
CA SER A 274 -8.84 -11.71 40.25
C SER A 274 -9.53 -11.68 38.86
N VAL A 275 -8.81 -12.00 37.80
CA VAL A 275 -9.36 -12.09 36.43
C VAL A 275 -10.15 -13.39 36.27
N ARG A 276 -9.70 -14.47 36.89
CA ARG A 276 -10.40 -15.77 36.90
C ARG A 276 -11.75 -15.65 37.61
N GLU A 277 -11.76 -15.06 38.80
CA GLU A 277 -12.97 -14.79 39.58
C GLU A 277 -13.95 -13.88 38.83
N GLN A 278 -13.46 -12.86 38.12
CA GLN A 278 -14.30 -12.03 37.25
C GLN A 278 -14.95 -12.83 36.12
N ILE A 279 -14.19 -13.68 35.43
CA ILE A 279 -14.72 -14.53 34.34
C ILE A 279 -15.78 -15.49 34.88
N GLU A 280 -15.55 -16.08 36.05
CA GLU A 280 -16.50 -16.99 36.70
C GLU A 280 -17.74 -16.26 37.25
N SER A 281 -17.61 -14.98 37.61
CA SER A 281 -18.71 -14.14 38.05
C SER A 281 -19.64 -13.68 36.92
N ILE A 282 -19.20 -13.78 35.65
CA ILE A 282 -20.05 -13.52 34.49
C ILE A 282 -21.02 -14.70 34.35
N LYS A 283 -22.23 -14.54 34.88
CA LYS A 283 -23.33 -15.50 34.69
C LYS A 283 -23.50 -15.80 33.18
N PRO A 284 -23.73 -17.05 32.78
CA PRO A 284 -23.99 -17.37 31.38
C PRO A 284 -25.23 -16.61 30.91
N LEU A 285 -25.09 -15.86 29.82
CA LEU A 285 -26.21 -15.31 29.07
C LEU A 285 -27.04 -16.48 28.52
N LYS A 286 -28.00 -16.95 29.32
CA LYS A 286 -29.11 -17.74 28.81
C LYS A 286 -30.01 -16.82 27.98
N ASP A 287 -30.28 -17.29 26.76
CA ASP A 287 -31.40 -16.95 25.89
C ASP A 287 -31.42 -15.56 25.23
N TYR A 288 -30.80 -15.49 24.05
CA TYR A 288 -31.24 -14.58 22.97
C TYR A 288 -31.35 -15.34 21.63
N ARG A 289 -32.19 -16.38 21.60
CA ARG A 289 -32.78 -16.94 20.38
C ARG A 289 -34.20 -17.39 20.67
N SER A 290 -35.18 -16.55 20.34
CA SER A 290 -36.52 -16.93 19.84
C SER A 290 -37.57 -15.86 20.16
N SER A 291 -37.65 -14.80 19.36
CA SER A 291 -38.88 -13.99 19.26
C SER A 291 -38.92 -13.10 18.02
N THR A 292 -38.59 -13.62 16.83
CA THR A 292 -39.05 -13.01 15.57
C THR A 292 -38.98 -14.04 14.46
N LEU A 293 -40.04 -14.85 14.31
CA LEU A 293 -40.42 -15.56 13.06
C LEU A 293 -41.70 -16.40 13.34
N LYS A 294 -42.76 -15.74 13.79
CA LYS A 294 -44.13 -16.21 13.54
C LYS A 294 -44.94 -15.00 13.06
N SER A 295 -45.26 -15.06 11.77
CA SER A 295 -46.34 -14.36 11.04
C SER A 295 -45.80 -13.71 9.77
N ILE A 296 -45.90 -14.42 8.65
CA ILE A 296 -46.31 -13.90 7.32
C ILE A 296 -46.52 -15.14 6.41
N PHE A 297 -47.82 -15.45 6.21
CA PHE A 297 -48.50 -16.16 5.10
C PHE A 297 -48.04 -17.59 4.74
N ILE A 298 -48.82 -18.68 4.75
CA ILE A 298 -50.24 -18.97 4.38
C ILE A 298 -50.68 -18.28 3.09
N LEU A 299 -50.32 -18.86 1.94
CA LEU A 299 -51.21 -19.61 1.03
C LEU A 299 -50.35 -20.27 -0.06
#